data_AF-A0A9W6C246-F1
#
_entry.id   AF-A0A9W6C246-F1
#
_cell.length_a   1.000
_cell.length_b   1.000
_cell.length_c   1.000
_cell.angle_alpha   90.00
_cell.angle_beta   90.00
_cell.angle_gamma   90.00
#
_symmetry.space_group_name_H-M   'P 1'
#
loop_
_entity.id
_entity.type
_entity.pdbx_description
1 polymer ?
#
loop_
_entity_poly.entity_id
_entity_poly.type
_entity_poly.pdbx_seq_one_letter_code
_entity_poly.pdbx_strand_id
1 'polypeptide(L)'
;MLRPPRGTSTSATSDIDRVRPGAVERQLADLARLGLDWDGPPLLQSSREAEHRAVVERLTAAGRTYECYCTRREVQAAASAPHGAPGAYPGTCRDLGDAERARRRRERPPAVRLRADVRSRTVVDRWAGAFTGLVDDFVLLRNDGRPAYNLAVVLDDAHQGVDQVVRGDDLLPSTPRQAYLASVLGLDEPDASPSGTAP
;
A
#
# COMPACT_ATOMS: atom_id res chain seq x y z
N MET A 1 14.69 17.26 -33.39
CA MET A 1 14.50 16.33 -32.25
C MET A 1 13.02 16.26 -31.96
N LEU A 2 12.36 15.16 -32.32
CA LEU A 2 10.98 14.93 -31.92
C LEU A 2 10.97 14.67 -30.41
N ARG A 3 10.27 15.52 -29.67
CA ARG A 3 9.98 15.30 -28.26
C ARG A 3 9.17 13.99 -28.18
N PRO A 4 9.54 13.01 -27.33
CA PRO A 4 8.71 11.82 -27.16
C PRO A 4 7.28 12.26 -26.77
N PRO A 5 6.24 11.46 -27.11
CA PRO A 5 4.88 11.76 -26.71
C PRO A 5 4.86 12.02 -25.20
N ARG A 6 4.23 13.13 -24.78
CA ARG A 6 4.11 13.44 -23.35
C ARG A 6 3.20 12.38 -22.73
N GLY A 7 3.78 11.48 -21.93
CA GLY A 7 3.00 10.67 -21.01
C GLY A 7 2.28 11.59 -20.01
N THR A 8 1.15 11.13 -19.47
CA THR A 8 0.43 11.85 -18.42
C THR A 8 1.21 11.73 -17.12
N SER A 9 1.49 12.86 -16.49
CA SER A 9 2.16 12.92 -15.18
C SER A 9 1.14 13.25 -14.11
N THR A 10 0.88 12.36 -13.17
CA THR A 10 -0.06 12.62 -12.08
C THR A 10 0.67 12.88 -10.78
N SER A 11 0.16 13.81 -9.96
CA SER A 11 0.68 14.06 -8.61
C SER A 11 -0.28 13.53 -7.55
N ALA A 12 0.25 12.77 -6.59
CA ALA A 12 -0.49 12.28 -5.43
C ALA A 12 0.24 12.70 -4.14
N THR A 13 -0.51 13.21 -3.16
CA THR A 13 0.04 13.66 -1.88
C THR A 13 -0.46 12.78 -0.75
N SER A 14 0.48 12.06 -0.12
CA SER A 14 0.20 11.23 1.06
C SER A 14 0.03 12.09 2.32
N ASP A 15 -1.21 12.49 2.58
CA ASP A 15 -1.64 13.17 3.80
C ASP A 15 -2.39 12.25 4.80
N ILE A 16 -2.26 10.94 4.57
CA ILE A 16 -2.76 9.89 5.47
C ILE A 16 -1.93 9.74 6.76
N ASP A 17 -0.76 10.36 6.84
CA ASP A 17 0.01 10.46 8.07
C ASP A 17 -0.03 11.88 8.65
N ARG A 18 0.68 12.11 9.77
CA ARG A 18 0.73 13.42 10.39
C ARG A 18 1.47 14.41 9.49
N VAL A 19 0.72 15.19 8.73
CA VAL A 19 1.25 16.26 7.86
C VAL A 19 1.35 17.57 8.63
N ARG A 20 2.43 18.32 8.40
CA ARG A 20 2.56 19.69 8.92
C ARG A 20 1.66 20.62 8.10
N PRO A 21 0.90 21.55 8.71
CA PRO A 21 0.16 22.55 7.96
C PRO A 21 1.04 23.27 6.92
N GLY A 22 0.49 23.49 5.72
CA GLY A 22 1.21 24.11 4.62
C GLY A 22 2.20 23.20 3.88
N ALA A 23 2.35 21.92 4.25
CA ALA A 23 3.35 21.05 3.63
C ALA A 23 3.01 20.70 2.17
N VAL A 24 1.74 20.46 1.88
CA VAL A 24 1.25 20.18 0.53
C VAL A 24 1.54 21.39 -0.36
N GLU A 25 1.14 22.58 0.09
CA GLU A 25 1.30 23.84 -0.62
C GLU A 25 2.78 24.15 -0.88
N ARG A 26 3.65 23.91 0.11
CA ARG A 26 5.10 24.06 -0.07
C ARG A 26 5.66 23.08 -1.09
N GLN A 27 5.27 21.80 -1.03
CA GLN A 27 5.71 20.79 -1.98
C GLN A 27 5.33 21.15 -3.42
N LEU A 28 4.08 21.54 -3.64
CA LEU A 28 3.60 21.94 -4.97
C LEU A 28 4.31 23.21 -5.46
N ALA A 29 4.57 24.18 -4.57
CA ALA A 29 5.33 25.37 -4.91
C ALA A 29 6.79 25.07 -5.29
N ASP A 30 7.44 24.13 -4.60
CA ASP A 30 8.81 23.73 -4.89
C ASP A 30 8.91 22.98 -6.23
N LEU A 31 7.96 22.09 -6.55
CA LEU A 31 7.88 21.45 -7.86
C LEU A 31 7.72 22.48 -8.98
N ALA A 32 6.82 23.45 -8.79
CA ALA A 32 6.61 24.54 -9.75
C ALA A 32 7.86 25.39 -9.96
N ARG A 33 8.62 25.69 -8.90
CA ARG A 33 9.90 26.43 -8.98
C ARG A 33 10.97 25.67 -9.76
N LEU A 34 10.96 24.35 -9.70
CA LEU A 34 11.87 23.48 -10.45
C LEU A 34 11.42 23.28 -11.92
N GLY A 35 10.27 23.84 -12.31
CA GLY A 35 9.71 23.67 -13.65
C GLY A 35 9.11 22.28 -13.89
N LEU A 36 8.76 21.57 -12.82
CA LEU A 36 8.08 20.27 -12.88
C LEU A 36 6.57 20.49 -12.84
N ASP A 37 5.89 20.22 -13.96
CA ASP A 37 4.44 20.24 -14.08
C ASP A 37 3.83 18.84 -13.95
N TRP A 38 2.52 18.81 -13.71
CA TRP A 38 1.71 17.59 -13.68
C TRP A 38 0.33 17.90 -14.25
N ASP A 39 -0.33 16.86 -14.73
CA ASP A 39 -1.64 16.89 -15.34
C ASP A 39 -2.72 16.73 -14.26
N GLY A 40 -3.70 17.63 -14.28
CA GLY A 40 -4.85 17.62 -13.37
C GLY A 40 -4.53 18.08 -11.94
N PRO A 41 -5.54 18.15 -11.06
CA PRO A 41 -5.34 18.48 -9.67
C PRO A 41 -4.59 17.34 -8.94
N PRO A 42 -3.72 17.65 -7.95
CA PRO A 42 -3.09 16.63 -7.15
C PRO A 42 -4.14 15.87 -6.33
N LEU A 43 -4.01 14.54 -6.27
CA LEU A 43 -4.87 13.71 -5.44
C LEU A 43 -4.44 13.80 -3.97
N LEU A 44 -5.38 14.15 -3.09
CA LEU A 44 -5.18 14.07 -1.64
C LEU A 44 -5.69 12.71 -1.15
N GLN A 45 -4.82 11.89 -0.57
CA GLN A 45 -5.21 10.54 -0.17
C GLN A 45 -6.30 10.54 0.92
N SER A 46 -6.29 11.54 1.81
CA SER A 46 -7.33 11.74 2.82
C SER A 46 -8.74 11.94 2.25
N SER A 47 -8.85 12.42 1.00
CA SER A 47 -10.13 12.59 0.31
C SER A 47 -10.77 11.28 -0.14
N ARG A 48 -10.04 10.16 -0.06
CA ARG A 48 -10.47 8.83 -0.55
C ARG A 48 -10.55 7.74 0.52
N GLU A 49 -10.53 8.14 1.79
CA GLU A 49 -10.59 7.19 2.91
C GLU A 49 -11.87 6.33 2.88
N ALA A 50 -12.98 6.85 2.35
CA ALA A 50 -14.25 6.11 2.24
C ALA A 50 -14.15 4.98 1.21
N GLU A 51 -13.59 5.25 0.04
CA GLU A 51 -13.37 4.28 -1.04
C GLU A 51 -12.42 3.18 -0.58
N HIS A 52 -11.33 3.56 0.10
CA HIS A 52 -10.37 2.60 0.67
C HIS A 52 -11.04 1.69 1.69
N ARG A 53 -11.88 2.25 2.60
CA ARG A 53 -12.63 1.45 3.58
C ARG A 53 -13.61 0.49 2.90
N ALA A 54 -14.33 0.95 1.89
CA ALA A 54 -15.26 0.11 1.13
C ALA A 54 -14.55 -1.09 0.48
N VAL A 55 -13.31 -0.95 0.01
CA VAL A 55 -12.53 -2.08 -0.50
C VAL A 55 -12.23 -3.09 0.61
N VAL A 56 -11.85 -2.62 1.80
CA VAL A 56 -11.54 -3.50 2.93
C VAL A 56 -12.78 -4.23 3.42
N GLU A 57 -13.95 -3.58 3.40
CA GLU A 57 -15.24 -4.23 3.68
C GLU A 57 -15.53 -5.36 2.70
N ARG A 58 -15.31 -5.15 1.39
CA ARG A 58 -15.45 -6.22 0.38
C ARG A 58 -14.48 -7.38 0.61
N LEU A 59 -13.21 -7.09 0.89
CA LEU A 59 -12.22 -8.12 1.21
C LEU A 59 -12.60 -8.89 2.48
N THR A 60 -13.18 -8.21 3.47
CA THR A 60 -13.66 -8.82 4.71
C THR A 60 -14.84 -9.75 4.44
N ALA A 61 -15.82 -9.31 3.66
CA ALA A 61 -16.94 -10.14 3.23
C ALA A 61 -16.50 -11.38 2.43
N ALA A 62 -15.39 -11.28 1.69
CA ALA A 62 -14.78 -12.39 0.97
C ALA A 62 -13.86 -13.29 1.84
N GLY A 63 -13.77 -13.06 3.15
CA GLY A 63 -12.93 -13.85 4.06
C GLY A 63 -11.42 -13.63 3.89
N ARG A 64 -11.02 -12.55 3.21
CA ARG A 64 -9.61 -12.23 2.89
C ARG A 64 -8.93 -11.36 3.95
N THR A 65 -9.61 -11.03 5.04
CA THR A 65 -9.05 -10.19 6.10
C THR A 65 -9.31 -10.80 7.48
N TYR A 66 -8.67 -10.23 8.50
CA TYR A 66 -8.98 -10.50 9.90
C TYR A 66 -8.58 -9.32 10.79
N GLU A 67 -9.20 -9.28 11.98
CA GLU A 67 -8.90 -8.28 13.01
C GLU A 67 -7.58 -8.61 13.73
N CYS A 68 -6.72 -7.61 13.87
CA CYS A 68 -5.47 -7.68 14.60
C CYS A 68 -5.43 -6.68 15.74
N TYR A 69 -5.04 -7.15 16.92
CA TYR A 69 -4.96 -6.34 18.14
C TYR A 69 -3.52 -6.11 18.61
N CYS A 70 -2.54 -6.60 17.84
CA CYS A 70 -1.13 -6.50 18.20
C CYS A 70 -0.64 -5.06 18.15
N THR A 71 0.11 -4.62 19.16
CA THR A 71 0.87 -3.36 19.06
C THR A 71 2.06 -3.51 18.11
N ARG A 72 2.55 -2.39 17.58
CA ARG A 72 3.81 -2.36 16.83
C ARG A 72 4.96 -2.97 17.63
N ARG A 73 5.01 -2.69 18.94
CA ARG A 73 6.02 -3.24 19.85
C ARG A 73 5.92 -4.76 19.98
N GLU A 74 4.71 -5.32 20.12
CA GLU A 74 4.50 -6.78 20.15
C GLU A 74 4.92 -7.45 18.84
N VAL A 75 4.56 -6.86 17.69
CA VAL A 75 4.95 -7.38 16.37
C VAL A 75 6.47 -7.37 16.22
N GLN A 76 7.13 -6.26 16.57
CA GLN A 76 8.59 -6.15 16.49
C GLN A 76 9.29 -7.14 17.42
N ALA A 77 8.82 -7.27 18.67
CA ALA A 77 9.40 -8.22 19.63
C ALA A 77 9.30 -9.68 19.13
N ALA A 78 8.18 -10.05 18.51
CA ALA A 78 7.98 -11.38 17.96
C ALA A 78 8.82 -11.63 16.69
N ALA A 79 8.98 -10.62 15.83
CA ALA A 79 9.78 -10.72 14.61
C ALA A 79 11.30 -10.81 14.86
N SER A 80 11.77 -10.34 16.02
CA SER A 80 13.17 -10.40 16.44
C SER A 80 13.58 -11.74 17.07
N ALA A 81 12.67 -12.71 17.19
CA ALA A 81 12.98 -14.03 17.72
C ALA A 81 13.86 -14.84 16.73
N PRO A 82 14.78 -15.71 17.19
CA PRO A 82 15.77 -16.41 16.34
C PRO A 82 15.22 -17.28 15.20
N HIS A 83 13.90 -17.52 15.16
CA HIS A 83 13.21 -18.31 14.15
C HIS A 83 12.18 -17.50 13.34
N GLY A 84 12.07 -16.19 13.58
CA GLY A 84 11.20 -15.29 12.83
C GLY A 84 11.88 -14.78 11.56
N ALA A 85 11.13 -14.68 10.46
CA ALA A 85 11.59 -13.90 9.31
C ALA A 85 11.60 -12.41 9.71
N PRO A 86 12.74 -11.70 9.67
CA PRO A 86 12.81 -10.30 10.09
C PRO A 86 11.77 -9.46 9.35
N GLY A 87 10.94 -8.75 10.10
CA GLY A 87 9.92 -7.85 9.55
C GLY A 87 8.60 -8.50 9.13
N ALA A 88 8.43 -9.82 9.28
CA ALA A 88 7.16 -10.50 9.01
C ALA A 88 6.22 -10.48 10.21
N TYR A 89 4.91 -10.32 9.96
CA TYR A 89 3.90 -10.50 10.99
C TYR A 89 3.91 -11.94 11.52
N PRO A 90 3.98 -12.17 12.85
CA PRO A 90 4.09 -13.50 13.44
C PRO A 90 2.79 -14.34 13.40
N GLY A 91 1.69 -13.80 12.88
CA GLY A 91 0.41 -14.54 12.80
C GLY A 91 -0.40 -14.59 14.11
N THR A 92 -0.02 -13.85 15.16
CA THR A 92 -0.63 -13.94 16.51
C THR A 92 -2.15 -13.79 16.52
N CYS A 93 -2.72 -12.94 15.68
CA CYS A 93 -4.16 -12.71 15.59
C CYS A 93 -4.83 -13.42 14.41
N ARG A 94 -4.06 -14.17 13.60
CA ARG A 94 -4.51 -14.69 12.30
C ARG A 94 -5.70 -15.62 12.43
N ASP A 95 -5.68 -16.49 13.44
CA ASP A 95 -6.67 -17.56 13.59
C ASP A 95 -7.44 -17.48 14.93
N LEU A 96 -7.61 -16.27 15.48
CA LEU A 96 -8.41 -16.07 16.69
C LEU A 96 -9.87 -16.46 16.45
N GLY A 97 -10.48 -17.19 17.38
CA GLY A 97 -11.92 -17.45 17.36
C GLY A 97 -12.77 -16.22 17.73
N ASP A 98 -14.09 -16.30 17.48
CA ASP A 98 -15.03 -15.19 17.71
C ASP A 98 -15.03 -14.67 19.14
N ALA A 99 -15.02 -15.57 20.13
CA ALA A 99 -15.01 -15.20 21.54
C ALA A 99 -13.76 -14.37 21.91
N GLU A 100 -12.61 -14.74 21.36
CA GLU A 100 -11.34 -14.07 21.62
C GLU A 100 -11.27 -12.71 20.93
N ARG A 101 -11.75 -12.62 19.68
CA ARG A 101 -11.92 -11.34 18.98
C ARG A 101 -12.85 -10.40 19.75
N ALA A 102 -14.00 -10.91 20.20
CA ALA A 102 -14.96 -10.14 20.98
C ALA A 102 -14.38 -9.62 22.30
N ARG A 103 -13.55 -10.44 22.98
CA ARG A 103 -12.82 -10.01 24.18
C ARG A 103 -11.84 -8.88 23.86
N ARG A 104 -10.94 -9.09 22.89
CA ARG A 104 -9.90 -8.10 22.55
C ARG A 104 -10.45 -6.79 21.99
N ARG A 105 -11.58 -6.83 21.28
CA ARG A 105 -12.27 -5.62 20.79
C ARG A 105 -12.73 -4.71 21.93
N ARG A 106 -13.02 -5.26 23.11
CA ARG A 106 -13.36 -4.46 24.32
C ARG A 106 -12.14 -3.76 24.92
N GLU A 107 -10.95 -4.32 24.72
CA GLU A 107 -9.69 -3.76 25.23
C GLU A 107 -9.13 -2.69 24.30
N ARG A 108 -9.25 -2.88 22.97
CA ARG A 108 -8.80 -1.92 21.98
C ARG A 108 -9.45 -2.07 20.60
N PRO A 109 -9.51 -0.98 19.81
CA PRO A 109 -9.86 -1.05 18.40
C PRO A 109 -8.88 -1.96 17.61
N PRO A 110 -9.38 -2.83 16.73
CA PRO A 110 -8.54 -3.65 15.88
C PRO A 110 -7.99 -2.85 14.70
N ALA A 111 -6.79 -3.21 14.26
CA ALA A 111 -6.39 -3.02 12.86
C ALA A 111 -6.98 -4.15 12.01
N VAL A 112 -7.11 -3.95 10.70
CA VAL A 112 -7.51 -4.99 9.75
C VAL A 112 -6.31 -5.38 8.91
N ARG A 113 -5.96 -6.66 8.90
CA ARG A 113 -4.87 -7.22 8.07
C ARG A 113 -5.42 -7.99 6.89
N LEU A 114 -4.68 -7.98 5.78
CA LEU A 114 -4.88 -8.93 4.70
C LEU A 114 -4.45 -10.32 5.20
N ARG A 115 -5.23 -11.35 4.85
CA ARG A 115 -4.83 -12.75 4.97
C ARG A 115 -4.11 -13.14 3.69
N ALA A 116 -2.79 -13.03 3.69
CA ALA A 116 -1.98 -13.43 2.55
C ALA A 116 -1.91 -14.96 2.44
N ASP A 117 -1.97 -15.45 1.20
CA ASP A 117 -1.86 -16.88 0.85
C ASP A 117 -0.43 -17.27 0.48
N VAL A 118 0.44 -16.28 0.27
CA VAL A 118 1.85 -16.43 -0.06
C VAL A 118 2.71 -15.78 1.02
N ARG A 119 3.99 -16.16 1.08
CA ARG A 119 4.99 -15.53 1.97
C ARG A 119 5.95 -14.61 1.22
N SER A 120 5.99 -14.70 -0.10
CA SER A 120 6.83 -13.86 -0.94
C SER A 120 6.22 -13.76 -2.33
N ARG A 121 6.65 -12.74 -3.07
CA ARG A 121 6.34 -12.57 -4.49
C ARG A 121 7.56 -12.02 -5.20
N THR A 122 7.76 -12.49 -6.42
CA THR A 122 8.74 -11.92 -7.34
C THR A 122 8.05 -10.86 -8.19
N VAL A 123 8.68 -9.70 -8.31
CA VAL A 123 8.30 -8.62 -9.24
C VAL A 123 9.50 -8.35 -10.14
N VAL A 124 9.25 -7.78 -11.32
CA VAL A 124 10.32 -7.30 -12.20
C VAL A 124 10.34 -5.79 -12.08
N ASP A 125 11.40 -5.25 -11.49
CA ASP A 125 11.66 -3.82 -11.46
C ASP A 125 12.54 -3.42 -12.65
N ARG A 126 12.29 -2.25 -13.24
CA ARG A 126 13.04 -1.80 -14.42
C ARG A 126 14.52 -1.57 -14.16
N TRP A 127 14.89 -1.18 -12.94
CA TRP A 127 16.27 -0.88 -12.55
C TRP A 127 16.92 -2.04 -11.80
N ALA A 128 16.22 -2.61 -10.81
CA ALA A 128 16.73 -3.70 -9.97
C ALA A 128 16.55 -5.10 -10.60
N GLY A 129 15.79 -5.22 -11.68
CA GLY A 129 15.48 -6.51 -12.31
C GLY A 129 14.52 -7.35 -11.46
N ALA A 130 14.63 -8.68 -11.56
CA ALA A 130 13.81 -9.58 -10.76
C ALA A 130 14.11 -9.43 -9.26
N PHE A 131 13.12 -8.99 -8.49
CA PHE A 131 13.20 -8.81 -7.05
C PHE A 131 12.17 -9.69 -6.35
N THR A 132 12.62 -10.55 -5.44
CA THR A 132 11.73 -11.36 -4.60
C THR A 132 11.74 -10.81 -3.18
N GLY A 133 10.58 -10.42 -2.68
CA GLY A 133 10.46 -9.91 -1.31
C GLY A 133 9.26 -10.47 -0.57
N LEU A 134 9.21 -10.13 0.71
CA LEU A 134 8.21 -10.61 1.67
C LEU A 134 6.82 -10.12 1.31
N VAL A 135 5.87 -11.05 1.29
CA VAL A 135 4.43 -10.79 1.26
C VAL A 135 3.86 -11.47 2.48
N ASP A 136 3.59 -10.70 3.53
CA ASP A 136 3.02 -11.21 4.77
C ASP A 136 1.62 -10.64 5.00
N ASP A 137 1.00 -10.97 6.13
CA ASP A 137 -0.30 -10.43 6.51
C ASP A 137 -0.16 -8.95 6.91
N PHE A 138 0.00 -8.06 5.93
CA PHE A 138 0.17 -6.62 6.16
C PHE A 138 -1.15 -5.92 6.50
N VAL A 139 -1.04 -4.79 7.18
CA VAL A 139 -2.20 -3.98 7.59
C VAL A 139 -2.81 -3.29 6.37
N LEU A 140 -4.14 -3.35 6.26
CA LEU A 140 -4.94 -2.61 5.27
C LEU A 140 -5.63 -1.40 5.90
N LEU A 141 -6.21 -1.58 7.10
CA LEU A 141 -6.73 -0.48 7.93
C LEU A 141 -6.04 -0.48 9.27
N ARG A 142 -5.62 0.70 9.69
CA ARG A 142 -5.06 0.95 11.02
C ARG A 142 -6.16 0.88 12.09
N ASN A 143 -5.75 0.79 13.35
CA ASN A 143 -6.67 0.76 14.48
C ASN A 143 -7.41 2.08 14.71
N ASP A 144 -6.91 3.19 14.14
CA ASP A 144 -7.59 4.48 14.07
C ASP A 144 -8.59 4.58 12.91
N GLY A 145 -8.77 3.50 12.13
CA GLY A 145 -9.71 3.44 11.01
C GLY A 145 -9.19 4.05 9.71
N ARG A 146 -7.96 4.55 9.68
CA ARG A 146 -7.33 5.10 8.48
C ARG A 146 -6.72 4.01 7.59
N PRO A 147 -6.72 4.19 6.27
CA PRO A 147 -6.01 3.31 5.34
C PRO A 147 -4.52 3.21 5.68
N ALA A 148 -3.96 2.02 5.51
CA ALA A 148 -2.52 1.82 5.58
C ALA A 148 -1.88 2.09 4.20
N TYR A 149 -0.60 2.44 4.22
CA TYR A 149 0.17 2.83 3.04
C TYR A 149 0.00 1.90 1.82
N ASN A 150 0.16 0.58 2.00
CA ASN A 150 0.04 -0.38 0.89
C ASN A 150 -1.35 -0.40 0.25
N LEU A 151 -2.41 -0.19 1.04
CA LEU A 151 -3.78 -0.12 0.51
C LEU A 151 -3.98 1.19 -0.26
N ALA A 152 -3.62 2.32 0.35
CA ALA A 152 -3.83 3.63 -0.23
C ALA A 152 -3.09 3.76 -1.57
N VAL A 153 -1.79 3.41 -1.62
CA VAL A 153 -1.00 3.45 -2.85
C VAL A 153 -1.62 2.62 -3.96
N VAL A 154 -1.92 1.34 -3.72
CA VAL A 154 -2.47 0.46 -4.78
C VAL A 154 -3.82 0.94 -5.30
N LEU A 155 -4.69 1.43 -4.43
CA LEU A 155 -6.01 1.93 -4.84
C LEU A 155 -5.97 3.31 -5.48
N ASP A 156 -4.95 4.10 -5.17
CA ASP A 156 -4.78 5.43 -5.74
C ASP A 156 -4.10 5.37 -7.11
N ASP A 157 -3.05 4.55 -7.25
CA ASP A 157 -2.42 4.26 -8.53
C ASP A 157 -3.45 3.70 -9.53
N ALA A 158 -4.25 2.72 -9.12
CA ALA A 158 -5.29 2.13 -9.97
C ALA A 158 -6.39 3.14 -10.34
N HIS A 159 -6.75 4.04 -9.43
CA HIS A 159 -7.76 5.07 -9.71
C HIS A 159 -7.26 6.16 -10.66
N GLN A 160 -5.97 6.51 -10.55
CA GLN A 160 -5.32 7.48 -11.42
C GLN A 160 -4.89 6.88 -12.76
N GLY A 161 -5.01 5.55 -12.93
CA GLY A 161 -4.59 4.84 -14.14
C GLY A 161 -3.08 4.83 -14.31
N VAL A 162 -2.33 4.81 -13.20
CA VAL A 162 -0.86 4.77 -13.22
C VAL A 162 -0.39 3.46 -13.81
N ASP A 163 0.39 3.55 -14.89
CA ASP A 163 1.02 2.42 -15.55
C ASP A 163 2.52 2.30 -15.21
N GLN A 164 3.16 3.37 -14.73
CA GLN A 164 4.57 3.37 -14.33
C GLN A 164 4.77 4.09 -12.99
N VAL A 165 5.36 3.38 -12.04
CA VAL A 165 5.69 3.93 -10.71
C VAL A 165 7.19 4.21 -10.62
N VAL A 166 7.55 5.47 -10.38
CA VAL A 166 8.93 5.89 -10.12
C VAL A 166 9.05 6.35 -8.67
N ARG A 167 9.96 5.74 -7.91
CA ARG A 167 10.15 6.01 -6.48
C ARG A 167 11.57 5.67 -6.03
N GLY A 168 11.91 6.06 -4.81
CA GLY A 168 13.18 5.70 -4.18
C GLY A 168 13.35 4.19 -4.02
N ASP A 169 14.60 3.73 -4.08
CA ASP A 169 14.98 2.31 -3.93
C ASP A 169 14.68 1.76 -2.53
N ASP A 170 14.63 2.63 -1.53
CA ASP A 170 14.18 2.35 -0.16
C ASP A 170 12.75 1.77 -0.11
N LEU A 171 11.93 2.04 -1.13
CA LEU A 171 10.57 1.52 -1.25
C LEU A 171 10.46 0.22 -2.06
N LEU A 172 11.55 -0.26 -2.69
CA LEU A 172 11.57 -1.53 -3.44
C LEU A 172 11.05 -2.72 -2.61
N PRO A 173 11.38 -2.88 -1.30
CA PRO A 173 10.83 -3.96 -0.47
C PRO A 173 9.31 -3.94 -0.27
N SER A 174 8.63 -2.84 -0.59
CA SER A 174 7.15 -2.75 -0.53
C SER A 174 6.48 -3.26 -1.80
N THR A 175 7.20 -3.29 -2.93
CA THR A 175 6.67 -3.65 -4.26
C THR A 175 6.01 -5.03 -4.28
N PRO A 176 6.61 -6.11 -3.72
CA PRO A 176 5.96 -7.43 -3.71
C PRO A 176 4.61 -7.46 -3.01
N ARG A 177 4.44 -6.69 -1.91
CA ARG A 177 3.16 -6.60 -1.19
C ARG A 177 2.11 -5.86 -2.00
N GLN A 178 2.51 -4.77 -2.65
CA GLN A 178 1.61 -3.96 -3.48
C GLN A 178 1.17 -4.74 -4.73
N ALA A 179 2.10 -5.40 -5.41
CA ALA A 179 1.82 -6.32 -6.51
C ALA A 179 0.88 -7.46 -6.09
N TYR A 180 1.12 -8.06 -4.91
CA TYR A 180 0.22 -9.08 -4.37
C TYR A 180 -1.18 -8.51 -4.11
N LEU A 181 -1.30 -7.34 -3.47
CA LEU A 181 -2.58 -6.70 -3.22
C LEU A 181 -3.34 -6.40 -4.52
N ALA A 182 -2.66 -5.83 -5.52
CA ALA A 182 -3.25 -5.56 -6.83
C ALA A 182 -3.85 -6.83 -7.43
N SER A 183 -3.11 -7.95 -7.40
CA SER A 183 -3.62 -9.24 -7.90
C SER A 183 -4.80 -9.79 -7.10
N VAL A 184 -4.83 -9.62 -5.77
CA VAL A 184 -5.98 -10.01 -4.94
C VAL A 184 -7.22 -9.19 -5.27
N LEU A 185 -7.02 -7.94 -5.67
CA LEU A 185 -8.08 -7.01 -6.05
C LEU A 185 -8.50 -7.12 -7.52
N GLY A 186 -7.81 -7.94 -8.32
CA GLY A 186 -8.05 -8.05 -9.77
C GLY A 186 -7.72 -6.77 -10.53
N LEU A 187 -6.77 -5.98 -10.02
CA LEU A 187 -6.27 -4.77 -10.66
C LEU A 187 -5.08 -5.10 -11.55
N ASP A 188 -4.95 -4.39 -12.66
CA ASP A 188 -3.76 -4.44 -13.49
C ASP A 188 -2.56 -3.93 -12.68
N GLU A 189 -1.45 -4.67 -12.72
CA GLU A 189 -0.21 -4.26 -12.09
C GLU A 189 0.46 -3.21 -13.01
N PRO A 190 0.89 -2.04 -12.49
CA PRO A 190 1.62 -1.07 -13.30
C PRO A 190 2.81 -1.75 -14.00
N ASP A 191 2.90 -1.58 -15.31
CA ASP A 191 3.90 -2.20 -16.17
C ASP A 191 5.32 -1.78 -15.76
N ALA A 192 6.22 -2.75 -15.59
CA ALA A 192 7.66 -2.50 -15.53
C ALA A 192 8.31 -2.33 -16.93
N SER A 193 7.52 -2.47 -18.00
CA SER A 193 7.91 -2.26 -19.40
C SER A 193 6.67 -2.02 -20.25
N PRO A 194 6.65 -1.07 -21.20
CA PRO A 194 5.43 -0.74 -21.92
C PRO A 194 5.03 -1.89 -22.83
N SER A 195 3.94 -2.57 -22.51
CA SER A 195 3.23 -3.41 -23.48
C SER A 195 2.39 -2.54 -24.42
N GLY A 196 3.06 -1.60 -25.11
CA GLY A 196 2.50 -0.81 -26.19
C GLY A 196 2.94 -1.36 -27.54
N THR A 197 2.42 -2.52 -27.93
CA THR A 197 2.34 -2.83 -29.38
C THR A 197 0.96 -2.36 -29.82
N ALA A 198 0.91 -1.19 -30.44
CA ALA A 198 -0.26 -0.71 -31.18
C ALA A 198 0.09 -0.72 -32.69
N PRO A 199 -0.90 -0.98 -33.56
CA PRO A 199 -0.72 -1.52 -34.92
C PRO A 199 -0.05 -0.59 -35.93
#